data_AF-A0A6T9KPL1-F1
#
_entry.id   AF-A0A6T9KPL1-F1
#
_cell.length_a   1.000
_cell.length_b   1.000
_cell.length_c   1.000
_cell.angle_alpha   90.00
_cell.angle_beta   90.00
_cell.angle_gamma   90.00
#
_symmetry.space_group_name_H-M   'P 1'
#
loop_
_entity.id
_entity.type
_entity.pdbx_description
1 polymer ?
#
loop_
_entity_poly.entity_id
_entity_poly.type
_entity_poly.pdbx_seq_one_letter_code
_entity_poly.pdbx_strand_id
1 'polypeptide(L)'
;MHKDETALTFNLCLSPNDGFSGGGTYFPASANDVDGILLRPNPGHCLVHDGNIKHAGNEVLSGERFILVGFYNADGRDRAGEEQFFNKRALEEARAEAKQTPPFCQTIYFTTAVATSRGVSNGSAPAAAEPALPAVR
;
A
#
# COMPACT_ATOMS: atom_id res chain seq x y z
N MET A 1 -2.98 16.32 11.85
CA MET A 1 -1.84 16.47 10.92
C MET A 1 -0.59 16.01 11.65
N HIS A 2 0.25 15.17 11.04
CA HIS A 2 1.43 14.59 11.68
C HIS A 2 2.53 14.25 10.65
N LYS A 3 3.63 13.69 11.14
CA LYS A 3 4.69 13.01 10.38
C LYS A 3 4.84 11.62 10.98
N ASP A 4 5.23 10.63 10.19
CA ASP A 4 5.45 9.25 10.64
C ASP A 4 6.85 9.04 11.25
N GLU A 5 7.77 9.98 10.98
CA GLU A 5 9.16 9.96 11.49
C GLU A 5 9.94 8.70 11.07
N THR A 6 9.59 8.19 9.89
CA THR A 6 10.20 7.03 9.26
C THR A 6 10.91 7.44 7.96
N ALA A 7 11.81 6.59 7.47
CA ALA A 7 12.47 6.85 6.19
C ALA A 7 11.47 6.82 5.03
N LEU A 8 10.51 5.89 5.07
CA LEU A 8 9.49 5.73 4.05
C LEU A 8 8.20 5.20 4.66
N THR A 9 7.08 5.78 4.26
CA THR A 9 5.73 5.32 4.61
C THR A 9 5.00 4.90 3.34
N PHE A 10 4.26 3.80 3.44
CA PHE A 10 3.42 3.32 2.36
C PHE A 10 2.01 2.98 2.85
N ASN A 11 1.01 3.37 2.06
CA ASN A 11 -0.41 3.21 2.34
C ASN A 11 -1.08 2.50 1.15
N LEU A 12 -1.46 1.23 1.33
CA LEU A 12 -2.16 0.43 0.33
C LEU A 12 -3.67 0.47 0.59
N CYS A 13 -4.46 0.86 -0.41
CA CYS A 13 -5.91 0.83 -0.32
C CYS A 13 -6.44 -0.61 -0.46
N LEU A 14 -7.16 -1.11 0.54
CA LEU A 14 -7.71 -2.48 0.54
C LEU A 14 -9.21 -2.53 0.25
N SER A 15 -9.95 -1.48 0.62
CA SER A 15 -11.39 -1.40 0.34
C SER A 15 -11.67 -1.22 -1.15
N PRO A 16 -12.78 -1.77 -1.68
CA PRO A 16 -13.25 -1.49 -3.04
C PRO A 16 -13.73 -0.03 -3.18
N ASN A 17 -13.77 0.47 -4.42
CA ASN A 17 -14.11 1.87 -4.72
C ASN A 17 -15.52 2.29 -4.28
N ASP A 18 -16.45 1.34 -4.23
CA ASP A 18 -17.85 1.54 -3.84
C ASP A 18 -18.11 1.20 -2.36
N GLY A 19 -17.09 0.75 -1.62
CA GLY A 19 -17.20 0.41 -0.20
C GLY A 19 -17.17 1.62 0.75
N PHE A 20 -16.76 2.79 0.26
CA PHE A 20 -16.69 4.03 1.05
C PHE A 20 -16.73 5.28 0.17
N SER A 21 -17.01 6.44 0.77
CA SER A 21 -16.84 7.77 0.14
C SER A 21 -15.98 8.71 1.00
N GLY A 22 -15.38 9.71 0.37
CA GLY A 22 -14.41 10.58 1.02
C GLY A 22 -13.03 9.90 1.17
N GLY A 23 -12.41 10.03 2.33
CA GLY A 23 -11.09 9.48 2.64
C GLY A 23 -9.96 10.14 1.87
N GLY A 24 -8.80 9.48 1.88
CA GLY A 24 -7.57 9.90 1.21
C GLY A 24 -6.48 10.35 2.19
N THR A 25 -5.33 10.69 1.64
CA THR A 25 -4.20 11.27 2.36
C THR A 25 -3.96 12.68 1.85
N TYR A 26 -4.07 13.66 2.73
CA TYR A 26 -3.84 15.06 2.45
C TYR A 26 -2.41 15.45 2.80
N PHE A 27 -1.74 16.12 1.88
CA PHE A 27 -0.43 16.74 2.06
C PHE A 27 -0.61 18.26 1.94
N PRO A 28 -0.35 19.05 3.00
CA PRO A 28 -0.49 20.49 2.95
C PRO A 28 0.60 21.07 2.04
N ALA A 29 0.29 22.20 1.41
CA ALA A 29 1.29 22.93 0.66
C ALA A 29 2.33 23.58 1.59
N SER A 30 3.53 23.78 1.05
CA SER A 30 4.62 24.45 1.76
C SER A 30 4.49 25.98 1.78
N ALA A 31 3.69 26.55 0.87
CA ALA A 31 3.46 27.97 0.75
C ALA A 31 1.94 28.27 0.76
N ASN A 32 1.58 29.49 1.18
CA ASN A 32 0.18 29.87 1.38
C ASN A 32 -0.57 30.21 0.09
N ASP A 33 0.13 30.33 -1.03
CA ASP A 33 -0.40 30.68 -2.35
C ASP A 33 -0.69 29.47 -3.24
N VAL A 34 -0.42 28.27 -2.74
CA VAL A 34 -0.67 27.00 -3.42
C VAL A 34 -1.51 26.10 -2.52
N ASP A 35 -2.44 25.37 -3.14
CA ASP A 35 -3.26 24.40 -2.43
C ASP A 35 -2.45 23.13 -2.13
N GLY A 36 -2.80 22.47 -1.02
CA GLY A 36 -2.29 21.13 -0.73
C GLY A 36 -2.84 20.09 -1.72
N ILE A 37 -2.28 18.89 -1.68
CA ILE A 37 -2.70 17.78 -2.53
C ILE A 37 -3.43 16.71 -1.70
N LEU A 38 -4.58 16.27 -2.19
CA LEU A 38 -5.36 15.19 -1.61
C LEU A 38 -5.34 13.97 -2.53
N LEU A 39 -4.66 12.92 -2.10
CA LEU A 39 -4.52 11.68 -2.86
C LEU A 39 -5.51 10.63 -2.38
N ARG A 40 -6.20 10.00 -3.34
CA ARG A 40 -7.13 8.89 -3.10
C ARG A 40 -6.74 7.69 -3.97
N PRO A 41 -5.83 6.83 -3.49
CA PRO A 41 -5.43 5.64 -4.24
C PRO A 41 -6.63 4.70 -4.47
N ASN A 42 -6.75 4.18 -5.69
CA ASN A 42 -7.69 3.10 -6.02
C ASN A 42 -7.37 1.82 -5.22
N PRO A 43 -8.34 0.89 -5.08
CA PRO A 43 -8.10 -0.43 -4.50
C PRO A 43 -6.89 -1.11 -5.14
N GLY A 44 -6.00 -1.65 -4.30
CA GLY A 44 -4.75 -2.28 -4.75
C GLY A 44 -3.62 -1.30 -5.12
N HIS A 45 -3.86 0.02 -5.13
CA HIS A 45 -2.80 1.00 -5.33
C HIS A 45 -2.12 1.37 -4.01
N CYS A 46 -0.79 1.47 -4.05
CA CYS A 46 0.04 1.88 -2.94
C CYS A 46 0.50 3.33 -3.11
N LEU A 47 0.21 4.17 -2.13
CA LEU A 47 0.80 5.50 -1.99
C LEU A 47 2.08 5.39 -1.18
N VAL A 48 3.21 5.80 -1.76
CA VAL A 48 4.52 5.80 -1.11
C VAL A 48 5.02 7.23 -0.96
N HIS A 49 5.49 7.60 0.23
CA HIS A 49 6.07 8.92 0.50
C HIS A 49 7.15 8.87 1.59
N ASP A 50 7.94 9.94 1.67
CA ASP A 50 8.86 10.17 2.79
C ASP A 50 8.05 10.36 4.09
N GLY A 51 8.40 9.63 5.15
CA GLY A 51 7.70 9.65 6.44
C GLY A 51 7.85 10.98 7.19
N ASN A 52 8.77 11.85 6.76
CA ASN A 52 8.99 13.18 7.33
C ASN A 52 8.17 14.28 6.65
N ILE A 53 7.37 13.95 5.63
CA ILE A 53 6.42 14.88 5.03
C ILE A 53 5.17 14.97 5.93
N LYS A 54 4.75 16.20 6.24
CA LYS A 54 3.50 16.43 6.99
C LYS A 54 2.32 15.93 6.18
N HIS A 55 1.41 15.21 6.81
CA HIS A 55 0.20 14.74 6.15
C HIS A 55 -0.92 14.48 7.17
N ALA A 56 -2.11 14.19 6.64
CA ALA A 56 -3.28 13.82 7.43
C ALA A 56 -4.19 12.86 6.65
N GLY A 57 -4.83 11.92 7.36
CA GLY A 57 -5.98 11.22 6.80
C GLY A 57 -7.13 12.20 6.60
N ASN A 58 -7.72 12.21 5.42
CA ASN A 58 -8.92 12.98 5.14
C ASN A 58 -10.18 12.20 5.56
N GLU A 59 -11.24 12.90 5.94
CA GLU A 59 -12.47 12.32 6.50
C GLU A 59 -13.14 11.31 5.55
N VAL A 60 -13.50 10.15 6.07
CA VAL A 60 -14.39 9.17 5.40
C VAL A 60 -15.83 9.57 5.69
N LEU A 61 -16.61 9.85 4.65
CA LEU A 61 -17.96 10.41 4.78
C LEU A 61 -19.04 9.33 4.86
N SER A 62 -18.78 8.14 4.33
CA SER A 62 -19.67 6.99 4.42
C SER A 62 -18.91 5.68 4.20
N GLY A 63 -19.46 4.57 4.71
CA GLY A 63 -18.87 3.23 4.57
C GLY A 63 -17.59 3.03 5.40
N GLU A 64 -16.77 2.05 5.02
CA GLU A 64 -15.55 1.69 5.74
C GLU A 64 -14.35 1.62 4.79
N ARG A 65 -13.30 2.38 5.12
CA ARG A 65 -12.04 2.43 4.36
C ARG A 65 -10.94 1.71 5.10
N PHE A 66 -10.60 0.50 4.66
CA PHE A 66 -9.46 -0.26 5.13
C PHE A 66 -8.22 0.08 4.31
N ILE A 67 -7.13 0.35 5.01
CA ILE A 67 -5.81 0.55 4.44
C ILE A 67 -4.80 -0.32 5.17
N LEU A 68 -3.81 -0.83 4.44
CA LEU A 68 -2.59 -1.35 5.03
C LEU A 68 -1.55 -0.25 5.03
N VAL A 69 -1.07 0.10 6.21
CA VAL A 69 0.02 1.07 6.39
C VAL A 69 1.27 0.31 6.80
N GLY A 70 2.39 0.65 6.19
CA GLY A 70 3.69 0.17 6.62
C GLY A 70 4.70 1.28 6.71
N PHE A 71 5.59 1.14 7.68
CA PHE A 71 6.65 2.08 7.99
C PHE A 71 7.99 1.40 7.81
N TYR A 72 8.91 2.06 7.14
CA TYR A 72 10.24 1.55 6.90
C TYR A 72 11.31 2.50 7.43
N ASN A 73 12.31 1.93 8.11
CA ASN A 73 13.53 2.61 8.47
C ASN A 73 14.74 1.84 7.93
N ALA A 74 15.67 2.56 7.31
CA ALA A 74 16.87 1.98 6.70
C ALA A 74 17.87 1.39 7.72
N ASP A 75 17.71 1.73 9.01
CA ASP A 75 18.53 1.19 10.10
C ASP A 75 17.95 -0.11 10.68
N GLY A 76 16.90 -0.66 10.07
CA GLY A 76 16.24 -1.89 10.51
C GLY A 76 15.49 -1.77 11.83
N ARG A 77 15.38 -0.56 12.41
CA ARG A 77 14.67 -0.33 13.67
C ARG A 77 13.18 -0.14 13.42
N ASP A 78 12.38 -0.98 14.06
CA ASP A 78 10.93 -0.81 14.08
C ASP A 78 10.56 0.24 15.13
N ARG A 79 10.50 1.51 14.72
CA ARG A 79 10.07 2.60 15.60
C ARG A 79 8.56 2.62 15.83
N ALA A 80 7.79 1.81 15.11
CA ALA A 80 6.35 1.72 15.31
C ALA A 80 6.07 0.97 16.61
N GLY A 81 5.94 1.71 17.71
CA GLY A 81 5.60 1.13 19.03
C GLY A 81 6.81 0.87 19.95
N GLU A 82 8.01 1.32 19.59
CA GLU A 82 9.24 1.12 20.36
C GLU A 82 9.16 1.62 21.81
N GLU A 83 8.29 2.60 22.12
CA GLU A 83 8.13 3.11 23.49
C GLU A 83 7.08 2.37 24.32
N GLN A 84 6.16 1.61 23.71
CA GLN A 84 5.03 1.00 24.43
C GLN A 84 5.18 -0.51 24.68
N PHE A 85 6.00 -1.22 23.91
CA PHE A 85 6.05 -2.69 23.93
C PHE A 85 7.38 -3.31 24.39
N PHE A 86 8.45 -2.52 24.56
CA PHE A 86 9.77 -3.01 24.92
C PHE A 86 10.30 -2.36 26.20
N ASN A 87 10.92 -3.18 27.07
CA ASN A 87 11.55 -2.67 28.29
C ASN A 87 12.89 -1.96 27.96
N LYS A 88 13.33 -1.09 28.87
CA LYS A 88 14.55 -0.27 28.71
C LYS A 88 15.80 -1.08 28.32
N ARG A 89 15.92 -2.31 28.85
CA ARG A 89 17.05 -3.19 28.57
C ARG A 89 17.04 -3.70 27.13
N ALA A 90 15.88 -4.12 26.62
CA ALA A 90 15.74 -4.55 25.23
C ALA A 90 16.08 -3.43 24.24
N LEU A 91 15.70 -2.19 24.55
CA LEU A 91 16.06 -1.01 23.76
C LEU A 91 17.56 -0.73 23.79
N GLU A 92 18.22 -0.90 24.94
CA GLU A 92 19.67 -0.72 25.08
C GLU A 92 20.47 -1.80 24.33
N GLU A 93 20.04 -3.06 24.41
CA GLU A 93 20.64 -4.20 23.68
C GLU A 93 20.54 -4.00 22.16
N ALA A 94 19.35 -3.67 21.63
CA ALA A 94 19.15 -3.39 20.21
C ALA A 94 19.99 -2.19 19.70
N ARG A 95 20.15 -1.14 20.52
CA ARG A 95 21.02 0.00 20.19
C ARG A 95 22.50 -0.36 20.14
N ALA A 96 22.94 -1.31 20.96
CA ALA A 96 24.32 -1.78 20.96
C ALA A 96 24.62 -2.60 19.69
N GLU A 97 23.68 -3.46 19.28
CA GLU A 97 23.78 -4.26 18.04
C GLU A 97 23.75 -3.38 16.77
N ALA A 98 22.88 -2.37 16.72
CA ALA A 98 22.78 -1.46 15.59
C ALA A 98 24.06 -0.63 15.35
N LYS A 99 24.86 -0.36 16.41
CA LYS A 99 26.14 0.34 16.29
C LYS A 99 27.26 -0.50 15.68
N GLN A 100 27.12 -1.83 15.64
CA GLN A 100 28.16 -2.76 15.21
C GLN A 100 28.01 -3.21 13.75
N THR A 101 26.87 -2.94 13.11
CA THR A 101 26.57 -3.43 11.77
C THR A 101 26.70 -2.29 10.74
N PRO A 102 27.51 -2.43 9.66
CA PRO A 102 27.56 -1.40 8.61
C PRO A 102 26.19 -1.25 7.94
N PRO A 103 25.84 -0.07 7.38
CA PRO A 103 24.54 0.12 6.76
C PRO A 103 24.44 -0.78 5.53
N PHE A 104 23.70 -1.88 5.65
CA PHE A 104 23.29 -2.66 4.49
C PHE A 104 22.36 -1.80 3.63
N CYS A 105 22.61 -1.73 2.32
CA CYS A 105 21.61 -1.27 1.38
C CYS A 105 20.47 -2.28 1.38
N GLN A 106 19.41 -2.00 2.13
CA GLN A 106 18.28 -2.89 2.24
C GLN A 106 17.23 -2.48 1.21
N THR A 107 17.08 -3.31 0.18
CA THR A 107 16.15 -3.06 -0.92
C THR A 107 14.75 -3.49 -0.52
N ILE A 108 13.80 -2.56 -0.56
CA ILE A 108 12.38 -2.88 -0.39
C ILE A 108 11.77 -3.16 -1.76
N TYR A 109 11.31 -4.38 -1.98
CA TYR A 109 10.55 -4.72 -3.18
C TYR A 109 9.06 -4.59 -2.87
N PHE A 110 8.40 -3.66 -3.56
CA PHE A 110 6.93 -3.62 -3.62
C PHE A 110 6.50 -4.35 -4.88
N THR A 111 5.73 -5.42 -4.75
CA THR A 111 5.07 -6.08 -5.88
C THR A 111 3.57 -6.12 -5.62
N THR A 112 2.79 -5.63 -6.58
CA THR A 112 1.34 -5.80 -6.59
C THR A 112 1.02 -7.02 -7.44
N ALA A 113 0.61 -8.13 -6.80
CA ALA A 113 0.08 -9.29 -7.49
C ALA A 113 -1.45 -9.23 -7.49
N VAL A 114 -2.07 -9.29 -8.66
CA VAL A 114 -3.54 -9.40 -8.81
C VAL A 114 -3.86 -10.83 -9.22
N ALA A 115 -4.54 -11.57 -8.36
CA ALA A 115 -5.08 -12.88 -8.68
C ALA A 115 -6.56 -12.75 -9.06
N THR A 116 -6.89 -13.02 -10.32
CA THR A 116 -8.29 -13.17 -10.76
C THR A 116 -8.64 -14.65 -10.80
N SER A 117 -9.81 -15.04 -10.29
CA SER A 117 -10.31 -16.40 -10.49
C SER A 117 -10.45 -16.66 -11.99
N ARG A 118 -9.83 -17.74 -12.49
CA ARG A 118 -10.18 -18.26 -13.82
C ARG A 118 -11.62 -18.75 -13.71
N GLY A 119 -12.55 -18.02 -14.33
CA GLY A 119 -13.92 -18.47 -14.47
C GLY A 119 -13.92 -19.87 -15.07
N VAL A 120 -14.50 -20.83 -14.36
CA VAL A 120 -14.81 -22.15 -14.93
C VAL A 120 -15.88 -21.90 -15.98
N SER A 121 -15.50 -21.90 -17.24
CA SER A 121 -16.47 -21.97 -18.33
C SER A 121 -17.10 -23.36 -18.30
N ASN A 122 -18.22 -23.52 -17.61
CA ASN A 122 -19.16 -24.61 -17.88
C ASN A 122 -19.84 -24.31 -19.23
N GLY A 123 -19.09 -24.53 -20.31
CA GLY A 123 -19.62 -24.58 -21.66
C GLY A 123 -19.87 -26.03 -22.02
N SER A 124 -21.13 -26.46 -21.94
CA SER A 124 -21.60 -27.69 -22.56
C SER A 124 -21.25 -27.68 -24.04
N ALA A 125 -20.41 -28.62 -24.48
CA ALA A 125 -20.16 -28.87 -25.89
C ALA A 125 -21.45 -29.39 -26.57
N PRO A 126 -21.90 -28.83 -27.71
CA PRO A 126 -22.70 -29.60 -28.63
C PRO A 126 -21.78 -30.47 -29.49
N ALA A 127 -22.24 -31.69 -29.71
CA ALA A 127 -21.56 -32.74 -30.45
C ALA A 127 -21.28 -32.35 -31.92
N ALA A 128 -20.24 -33.00 -32.45
CA ALA A 128 -19.71 -32.86 -33.79
C ALA A 128 -20.75 -33.02 -34.92
N ALA A 129 -20.57 -32.24 -35.98
CA ALA A 129 -20.91 -32.61 -37.35
C ALA A 129 -20.13 -31.74 -38.36
N GLU A 130 -19.10 -32.32 -38.95
CA GLU A 130 -18.73 -32.07 -40.36
C GLU A 130 -19.09 -33.36 -41.14
N PRO A 131 -19.27 -33.39 -42.48
CA PRO A 131 -18.73 -32.44 -43.47
C PRO A 131 -19.69 -32.08 -44.65
N ALA A 132 -19.30 -31.10 -45.48
CA ALA A 132 -19.19 -31.22 -46.96
C ALA A 132 -19.11 -29.85 -47.68
N LEU A 133 -17.97 -29.57 -48.33
CA LEU A 133 -17.88 -28.78 -49.58
C LEU A 133 -18.12 -29.75 -50.76
N PRO A 134 -18.65 -29.36 -51.95
CA PRO A 134 -18.25 -28.19 -52.77
C PRO A 134 -19.49 -27.47 -53.42
N ALA A 135 -19.47 -26.48 -54.30
CA ALA A 135 -18.56 -26.13 -55.38
C ALA A 135 -18.68 -24.67 -55.85
N VAL A 136 -17.60 -24.24 -56.49
CA VAL A 136 -17.37 -23.12 -57.43
C VAL A 136 -18.60 -22.67 -58.24
N ARG A 137 -18.85 -21.36 -58.28
CA ARG A 137 -19.06 -20.56 -59.50
C ARG A 137 -18.53 -19.15 -59.30
#